data_AF-A0A1J4VIQ6-F1
#
_entry.id   AF-A0A1J4VIQ6-F1
#
_cell.length_a   1.000
_cell.length_b   1.000
_cell.length_c   1.000
_cell.angle_alpha   90.00
_cell.angle_beta   90.00
_cell.angle_gamma   90.00
#
_symmetry.space_group_name_H-M   'P 1'
#
loop_
_entity.id
_entity.type
_entity.pdbx_description
1 polymer ?
#
loop_
_entity_poly.entity_id
_entity_poly.type
_entity_poly.pdbx_seq_one_letter_code
_entity_poly.pdbx_strand_id
1 'polypeptide(L)'
;MKKNNKGFVLITAYMVVAVLVIFATSFSSRTIGEKRVADKERDTIQALWLAEAGVDRAIVEFPNSPLSGTIGNGAYSTQTTQLTSTRSLINSTGGVPDTAVNPNNSIRKISAIVERPLNPASSGDITSAITASGDVEVRGSAQVNGAIDEENGVFNFEDVFGISKEAMESGATHHYTDPANNITPVDHTTWVDINSLTEMKITETGWSGTGILVVDGNLNITGGHFSGIIWVIGTLRVSGNPVIDGAIFVESGAEVDTTLTGNPIISFDSNAVSDAFSFIPSTSTPHIISWKED
;
A
#
# COMPACT_ATOMS: atom_id res chain seq x y z
N MET A 1 3.55 52.63 -87.17
CA MET A 1 3.21 52.86 -85.75
C MET A 1 3.65 51.62 -84.95
N LYS A 2 4.84 51.64 -84.33
CA LYS A 2 5.35 50.48 -83.57
C LYS A 2 4.51 50.31 -82.30
N LYS A 3 3.76 49.21 -82.21
CA LYS A 3 2.92 48.86 -81.05
C LYS A 3 3.82 48.68 -79.83
N ASN A 4 3.61 49.50 -78.79
CA ASN A 4 4.49 49.53 -77.62
C ASN A 4 4.13 48.38 -76.67
N ASN A 5 4.66 47.18 -76.95
CA ASN A 5 4.34 45.95 -76.21
C ASN A 5 4.90 45.91 -74.77
N LYS A 6 5.66 46.93 -74.35
CA LYS A 6 6.32 46.98 -73.03
C LYS A 6 5.32 47.02 -71.87
N GLY A 7 4.18 47.68 -72.04
CA GLY A 7 3.14 47.77 -71.00
C GLY A 7 2.44 46.43 -70.75
N PHE A 8 2.20 45.65 -71.81
CA PHE A 8 1.55 44.34 -71.69
C PHE A 8 2.41 43.35 -70.89
N VAL A 9 3.72 43.29 -71.18
CA VAL A 9 4.65 42.39 -70.48
C VAL A 9 4.70 42.69 -68.98
N LEU A 10 4.69 43.97 -68.60
CA LEU A 10 4.69 44.36 -67.20
C LEU A 10 3.42 43.90 -66.47
N ILE A 11 2.24 44.09 -67.08
CA ILE A 11 0.97 43.66 -66.51
C ILE A 11 0.92 42.13 -66.35
N THR A 12 1.37 41.39 -67.36
CA THR A 12 1.43 39.92 -67.29
C THR A 12 2.37 39.46 -66.18
N ALA A 13 3.55 40.09 -66.02
CA ALA A 13 4.48 39.77 -64.95
C ALA A 13 3.86 40.01 -63.57
N TYR A 14 3.17 41.15 -63.36
CA TYR A 14 2.48 41.42 -62.10
C TYR A 14 1.36 40.43 -61.81
N MET A 15 0.58 40.02 -62.81
CA MET A 15 -0.44 38.97 -62.61
C MET A 15 0.19 37.64 -62.18
N VAL A 16 1.28 37.22 -62.83
CA VAL A 16 1.97 35.97 -62.46
C VAL A 16 2.51 36.06 -61.04
N VAL A 17 3.14 37.17 -60.66
CA VAL A 17 3.64 37.38 -59.29
C VAL A 17 2.49 37.37 -58.29
N ALA A 18 1.37 38.03 -58.58
CA ALA A 18 0.21 38.05 -57.69
C ALA A 18 -0.35 36.64 -57.44
N VAL A 19 -0.46 35.82 -58.49
CA VAL A 19 -0.92 34.43 -58.39
C VAL A 19 0.06 33.59 -57.54
N LEU A 20 1.37 33.75 -57.75
CA LEU A 20 2.38 33.04 -56.95
C LEU A 20 2.33 33.44 -55.47
N VAL A 21 2.12 34.73 -55.16
CA VAL A 21 1.99 35.20 -53.76
C VAL A 21 0.74 34.61 -53.09
N ILE A 22 -0.39 34.52 -53.80
CA ILE A 22 -1.61 33.88 -53.28
C ILE A 22 -1.34 32.40 -52.97
N PHE A 23 -0.69 31.66 -53.87
CA PHE A 23 -0.32 30.27 -53.63
C PHE A 23 0.65 30.10 -52.46
N ALA A 24 1.69 30.94 -52.39
CA ALA A 24 2.66 30.90 -51.29
C ALA A 24 1.99 31.18 -49.93
N THR A 25 1.07 32.13 -49.88
CA THR A 25 0.32 32.47 -48.67
C THR A 25 -0.62 31.34 -48.25
N SER A 26 -1.32 30.72 -49.19
CA SER A 26 -2.19 29.57 -48.94
C SER A 26 -1.41 28.36 -48.41
N PHE A 27 -0.28 28.02 -49.05
CA PHE A 27 0.59 26.93 -48.62
C PHE A 27 1.20 27.17 -47.23
N SER A 28 1.66 28.40 -46.97
CA SER A 28 2.22 28.77 -45.67
C SER A 28 1.18 28.68 -44.55
N SER A 29 -0.05 29.13 -44.81
CA SER A 29 -1.14 29.09 -43.83
C SER A 29 -1.52 27.65 -43.46
N ARG A 30 -1.59 26.76 -44.47
CA ARG A 30 -1.82 25.33 -44.27
C ARG A 30 -0.67 24.68 -43.47
N THR A 31 0.58 24.99 -43.82
CA THR A 31 1.76 24.45 -43.14
C THR A 31 1.80 24.86 -41.65
N ILE A 32 1.48 26.11 -41.33
CA ILE A 32 1.40 26.59 -39.94
C ILE A 32 0.27 25.87 -39.19
N GLY A 33 -0.87 25.64 -39.84
CA GLY A 33 -1.98 24.89 -39.28
C GLY A 33 -1.60 23.44 -38.96
N GLU A 34 -1.03 22.73 -39.94
CA GLU A 34 -0.56 21.34 -39.78
C GLU A 34 0.50 21.23 -38.68
N LYS A 35 1.45 22.17 -38.62
CA LYS A 35 2.45 22.21 -37.55
C LYS A 35 1.81 22.35 -36.16
N ARG A 36 0.85 23.26 -35.99
CA ARG A 36 0.17 23.47 -34.69
C ARG A 36 -0.62 22.24 -34.25
N VAL A 37 -1.27 21.56 -35.21
CA VAL A 37 -1.98 20.31 -34.94
C VAL A 37 -0.99 19.22 -34.52
N ALA A 38 0.12 19.08 -35.23
CA ALA A 38 1.16 18.09 -34.92
C ALA A 38 1.82 18.36 -33.56
N ASP A 39 2.13 19.63 -33.23
CA ASP A 39 2.68 20.01 -31.92
C ASP A 39 1.66 19.69 -30.80
N LYS A 40 0.37 20.00 -30.99
CA LYS A 40 -0.68 19.69 -30.01
C LYS A 40 -0.89 18.19 -29.82
N GLU A 41 -0.80 17.41 -30.90
CA GLU A 41 -0.89 15.95 -30.86
C GLU A 41 0.29 15.36 -30.10
N ARG A 42 1.51 15.82 -30.39
CA ARG A 42 2.71 15.44 -29.64
C ARG A 42 2.56 15.74 -28.15
N ASP A 43 2.17 16.96 -27.79
CA ASP A 43 2.05 17.39 -26.40
C ASP A 43 0.91 16.62 -25.67
N THR A 44 -0.16 16.27 -26.38
CA THR A 44 -1.24 15.39 -25.90
C THR A 44 -0.73 13.99 -25.55
N ILE A 45 0.03 13.36 -26.45
CA ILE A 45 0.57 12.01 -26.25
C ILE A 45 1.57 12.03 -25.09
N GLN A 46 2.41 13.05 -25.01
CA GLN A 46 3.34 13.23 -23.89
C GLN A 46 2.61 13.41 -22.55
N ALA A 47 1.54 14.20 -22.52
CA ALA A 47 0.71 14.36 -21.32
C ALA A 47 0.07 13.03 -20.88
N LEU A 48 -0.33 12.18 -21.82
CA LEU A 48 -0.85 10.84 -21.54
C LEU A 48 0.24 9.96 -20.90
N TRP A 49 1.42 9.87 -21.50
CA TRP A 49 2.54 9.08 -20.94
C TRP A 49 2.98 9.57 -19.56
N LEU A 50 2.90 10.87 -19.30
CA LEU A 50 3.16 11.42 -17.96
C LEU A 50 2.10 10.99 -16.96
N ALA A 51 0.83 10.95 -17.37
CA ALA A 51 -0.24 10.43 -16.52
C ALA A 51 -0.03 8.94 -16.22
N GLU A 52 0.36 8.13 -17.21
CA GLU A 52 0.68 6.70 -17.05
C GLU A 52 1.85 6.49 -16.10
N ALA A 53 2.96 7.24 -16.29
CA ALA A 53 4.11 7.18 -15.41
C ALA A 53 3.77 7.57 -13.96
N GLY A 54 2.82 8.49 -13.78
CA GLY A 54 2.27 8.83 -12.47
C GLY A 54 1.56 7.64 -11.80
N VAL A 55 0.75 6.88 -12.56
CA VAL A 55 0.10 5.66 -12.07
C VAL A 55 1.13 4.60 -11.69
N ASP A 56 2.11 4.34 -12.57
CA ASP A 56 3.16 3.35 -12.31
C ASP A 56 3.95 3.68 -11.05
N ARG A 57 4.34 4.95 -10.88
CA ARG A 57 5.03 5.39 -9.67
C ARG A 57 4.15 5.28 -8.43
N ALA A 58 2.88 5.63 -8.53
CA ALA A 58 1.93 5.49 -7.42
C ALA A 58 1.72 4.03 -7.00
N ILE A 59 1.82 3.08 -7.92
CA ILE A 59 1.80 1.64 -7.61
C ILE A 59 3.05 1.23 -6.83
N VAL A 60 4.24 1.70 -7.26
CA VAL A 60 5.51 1.38 -6.60
C VAL A 60 5.60 1.97 -5.20
N GLU A 61 5.14 3.22 -5.01
CA GLU A 61 5.21 3.94 -3.74
C GLU A 61 3.96 3.75 -2.85
N PHE A 62 3.02 2.87 -3.24
CA PHE A 62 1.77 2.67 -2.53
C PHE A 62 1.99 2.20 -1.08
N PRO A 63 1.33 2.80 -0.05
CA PRO A 63 0.17 3.69 -0.13
C PRO A 63 0.51 5.20 -0.14
N ASN A 64 1.77 5.59 -0.26
CA ASN A 64 2.18 6.98 -0.14
C ASN A 64 1.64 7.82 -1.30
N SER A 65 0.57 8.58 -1.02
CA SER A 65 -0.01 9.55 -1.95
C SER A 65 -0.57 10.76 -1.17
N PRO A 66 -0.58 11.98 -1.73
CA PRO A 66 -0.36 12.30 -3.15
C PRO A 66 1.11 12.32 -3.57
N LEU A 67 1.40 11.97 -4.82
CA LEU A 67 2.73 12.08 -5.42
C LEU A 67 2.73 13.11 -6.55
N SER A 68 3.85 13.76 -6.76
CA SER A 68 4.05 14.63 -7.93
C SER A 68 5.49 14.56 -8.39
N GLY A 69 5.71 14.86 -9.66
CA GLY A 69 7.05 14.88 -10.22
C GLY A 69 7.09 15.49 -11.61
N THR A 70 8.31 15.74 -12.08
CA THR A 70 8.59 16.25 -13.42
C THR A 70 9.41 15.24 -14.20
N ILE A 71 9.11 15.09 -15.49
CA ILE A 71 9.87 14.27 -16.42
C ILE A 71 10.04 15.08 -17.70
N GLY A 72 11.28 15.49 -17.98
CA GLY A 72 11.59 16.38 -19.09
C GLY A 72 10.85 17.72 -18.99
N ASN A 73 10.09 18.08 -20.02
CA ASN A 73 9.33 19.32 -20.09
C ASN A 73 7.90 19.18 -19.55
N GLY A 74 7.55 18.09 -18.87
CA GLY A 74 6.20 17.88 -18.35
C GLY A 74 6.20 17.49 -16.87
N ALA A 75 4.99 17.43 -16.31
CA ALA A 75 4.76 17.05 -14.92
C ALA A 75 3.61 16.04 -14.81
N TYR A 76 3.60 15.30 -13.70
CA TYR A 76 2.47 14.49 -13.28
C TYR A 76 2.13 14.75 -11.81
N SER A 77 0.87 14.49 -11.45
CA SER A 77 0.36 14.56 -10.09
C SER A 77 -0.66 13.44 -9.87
N THR A 78 -0.57 12.74 -8.75
CA THR A 78 -1.43 11.61 -8.43
C THR A 78 -2.17 11.83 -7.12
N GLN A 79 -3.37 11.28 -7.03
CA GLN A 79 -4.17 11.20 -5.83
C GLN A 79 -4.74 9.79 -5.70
N THR A 80 -4.56 9.18 -4.53
CA THR A 80 -5.11 7.86 -4.22
C THR A 80 -6.29 7.99 -3.26
N THR A 81 -7.41 7.37 -3.60
CA THR A 81 -8.60 7.25 -2.75
C THR A 81 -8.88 5.78 -2.50
N GLN A 82 -8.92 5.38 -1.24
CA GLN A 82 -9.29 4.02 -0.88
C GLN A 82 -10.77 3.75 -1.19
N LEU A 83 -11.06 2.65 -1.89
CA LEU A 83 -12.43 2.21 -2.20
C LEU A 83 -12.89 1.10 -1.24
N THR A 84 -12.02 0.12 -0.99
CA THR A 84 -12.22 -1.00 -0.06
C THR A 84 -10.89 -1.30 0.67
N SER A 85 -10.85 -2.34 1.50
CA SER A 85 -9.59 -2.82 2.10
C SER A 85 -8.55 -3.30 1.08
N THR A 86 -9.01 -3.81 -0.08
CA THR A 86 -8.16 -4.37 -1.15
C THR A 86 -8.01 -3.46 -2.36
N ARG A 87 -8.88 -2.45 -2.53
CA ARG A 87 -8.95 -1.64 -3.75
C ARG A 87 -8.78 -0.17 -3.48
N SER A 88 -8.01 0.48 -4.34
CA SER A 88 -7.84 1.92 -4.35
C SER A 88 -7.97 2.47 -5.76
N LEU A 89 -8.54 3.67 -5.86
CA LEU A 89 -8.59 4.46 -7.08
C LEU A 89 -7.38 5.40 -7.10
N ILE A 90 -6.55 5.29 -8.14
CA ILE A 90 -5.46 6.21 -8.43
C ILE A 90 -5.91 7.11 -9.57
N ASN A 91 -6.05 8.40 -9.27
CA ASN A 91 -6.25 9.45 -10.27
C ASN A 91 -4.91 10.10 -10.57
N SER A 92 -4.43 9.99 -11.80
CA SER A 92 -3.19 10.61 -12.27
C SER A 92 -3.47 11.67 -13.31
N THR A 93 -2.89 12.86 -13.14
CA THR A 93 -2.95 13.96 -14.10
C THR A 93 -1.57 14.20 -14.66
N GLY A 94 -1.40 14.02 -15.96
CA GLY A 94 -0.18 14.38 -16.69
C GLY A 94 -0.38 15.66 -17.49
N GLY A 95 0.66 16.48 -17.60
CA GLY A 95 0.56 17.76 -18.28
C GLY A 95 1.88 18.25 -18.88
N VAL A 96 1.77 18.90 -20.04
CA VAL A 96 2.87 19.55 -20.75
C VAL A 96 2.51 21.02 -20.97
N PRO A 97 3.32 21.99 -20.49
CA PRO A 97 4.58 21.81 -19.75
C PRO A 97 4.40 21.46 -18.26
N ASP A 98 3.21 21.65 -17.70
CA ASP A 98 2.91 21.32 -16.30
C ASP A 98 1.47 20.82 -16.15
N THR A 99 1.10 20.42 -14.94
CA THR A 99 -0.25 19.91 -14.60
C THR A 99 -1.26 21.01 -14.25
N ALA A 100 -0.88 22.29 -14.28
CA ALA A 100 -1.78 23.38 -13.96
C ALA A 100 -2.78 23.58 -15.11
N VAL A 101 -4.01 23.95 -14.75
CA VAL A 101 -5.07 24.23 -15.74
C VAL A 101 -4.78 25.57 -16.42
N ASN A 102 -4.03 25.51 -17.51
CA ASN A 102 -3.71 26.65 -18.38
C ASN A 102 -4.16 26.31 -19.82
N PRO A 103 -4.80 27.25 -20.55
CA PRO A 103 -5.23 27.01 -21.94
C PRO A 103 -4.12 26.61 -22.91
N ASN A 104 -2.85 26.87 -22.57
CA ASN A 104 -1.70 26.47 -23.38
C ASN A 104 -1.17 25.08 -23.03
N ASN A 105 -1.68 24.45 -21.98
CA ASN A 105 -1.19 23.16 -21.53
C ASN A 105 -2.00 22.03 -22.17
N SER A 106 -1.31 21.00 -22.60
CA SER A 106 -1.95 19.73 -22.92
C SER A 106 -2.03 18.93 -21.63
N ILE A 107 -3.24 18.67 -21.14
CA ILE A 107 -3.50 17.91 -19.92
C ILE A 107 -4.23 16.62 -20.29
N ARG A 108 -3.83 15.52 -19.65
CA ARG A 108 -4.52 14.23 -19.70
C ARG A 108 -4.70 13.66 -18.32
N LYS A 109 -5.80 12.93 -18.12
CA LYS A 109 -6.18 12.33 -16.85
C LYS A 109 -6.44 10.86 -17.04
N ILE A 110 -5.94 10.08 -16.10
CA ILE A 110 -6.13 8.64 -16.05
C ILE A 110 -6.66 8.29 -14.67
N SER A 111 -7.67 7.42 -14.68
CA SER A 111 -8.22 6.78 -13.49
C SER A 111 -7.89 5.29 -13.57
N ALA A 112 -7.13 4.79 -12.59
CA ALA A 112 -6.78 3.37 -12.48
C ALA A 112 -7.30 2.81 -11.16
N ILE A 113 -8.02 1.70 -11.19
CA ILE A 113 -8.34 0.94 -9.99
C ILE A 113 -7.25 -0.10 -9.83
N VAL A 114 -6.54 -0.03 -8.71
CA VAL A 114 -5.53 -1.01 -8.32
C VAL A 114 -6.13 -1.93 -7.26
N GLU A 115 -5.90 -3.21 -7.43
CA GLU A 115 -6.20 -4.21 -6.42
C GLU A 115 -4.89 -4.72 -5.85
N ARG A 116 -4.83 -4.67 -4.53
CA ARG A 116 -3.83 -5.35 -3.74
C ARG A 116 -4.50 -6.62 -3.24
N PRO A 117 -4.11 -7.81 -3.75
CA PRO A 117 -4.64 -9.04 -3.21
C PRO A 117 -4.20 -9.11 -1.75
N LEU A 118 -5.16 -8.90 -0.85
CA LEU A 118 -5.07 -9.45 0.49
C LEU A 118 -5.23 -10.95 0.26
N ASN A 119 -4.15 -11.71 0.45
CA ASN A 119 -4.28 -13.15 0.64
C ASN A 119 -4.14 -13.61 2.10
N PRO A 120 -4.42 -12.83 3.16
CA PRO A 120 -4.61 -13.43 4.47
C PRO A 120 -5.81 -14.37 4.43
N ALA A 121 -5.79 -15.43 5.24
CA ALA A 121 -7.04 -16.03 5.70
C ALA A 121 -7.96 -14.89 6.13
N SER A 122 -9.23 -14.96 5.75
CA SER A 122 -10.14 -13.91 6.19
C SER A 122 -10.16 -13.90 7.71
N SER A 123 -10.26 -12.74 8.36
CA SER A 123 -10.36 -12.68 9.83
C SER A 123 -11.49 -13.57 10.38
N GLY A 124 -12.48 -13.91 9.54
CA GLY A 124 -13.56 -14.86 9.85
C GLY A 124 -13.15 -16.33 9.96
N ASP A 125 -11.95 -16.70 9.50
CA ASP A 125 -11.40 -18.05 9.65
C ASP A 125 -10.76 -18.24 11.04
N ILE A 126 -10.33 -17.16 11.70
CA ILE A 126 -9.89 -17.21 13.09
C ILE A 126 -11.13 -17.20 13.98
N THR A 127 -11.34 -18.30 14.71
CA THR A 127 -12.48 -18.47 15.62
C THR A 127 -12.08 -18.76 17.06
N SER A 128 -10.78 -18.91 17.31
CA SER A 128 -10.20 -19.30 18.59
C SER A 128 -9.52 -18.13 19.28
N ALA A 129 -9.61 -18.09 20.61
CA ALA A 129 -8.87 -17.14 21.44
C ALA A 129 -7.38 -17.49 21.49
N ILE A 130 -7.09 -18.80 21.51
CA ILE A 130 -5.72 -19.33 21.54
C ILE A 130 -5.64 -20.48 20.53
N THR A 131 -4.66 -20.42 19.65
CA THR A 131 -4.27 -21.50 18.76
C THR A 131 -2.80 -21.82 19.04
N ALA A 132 -2.50 -23.05 19.43
CA ALA A 132 -1.15 -23.49 19.76
C ALA A 132 -0.80 -24.80 19.07
N SER A 133 0.48 -24.97 18.71
CA SER A 133 1.00 -26.18 18.05
C SER A 133 1.20 -27.35 19.01
N GLY A 134 1.33 -27.04 20.30
CA GLY A 134 1.48 -27.99 21.40
C GLY A 134 0.42 -27.76 22.47
N ASP A 135 0.61 -28.41 23.62
CA ASP A 135 -0.39 -28.42 24.70
C ASP A 135 -0.55 -27.02 25.33
N VAL A 136 -1.80 -26.66 25.65
CA VAL A 136 -2.14 -25.44 26.40
C VAL A 136 -2.50 -25.82 27.83
N GLU A 137 -1.59 -25.52 28.76
CA GLU A 137 -1.83 -25.79 30.16
C GLU A 137 -2.49 -24.60 30.87
N VAL A 138 -3.75 -24.77 31.29
CA VAL A 138 -4.50 -23.76 32.06
C VAL A 138 -4.52 -24.12 33.55
N ARG A 139 -3.96 -23.25 34.40
CA ARG A 139 -3.94 -23.38 35.86
C ARG A 139 -4.46 -22.11 36.54
N GLY A 140 -4.92 -22.25 37.79
CA GLY A 140 -5.39 -21.13 38.59
C GLY A 140 -6.81 -20.69 38.23
N SER A 141 -7.05 -19.38 38.21
CA SER A 141 -8.35 -18.78 37.87
C SER A 141 -8.28 -18.00 36.54
N ALA A 142 -7.43 -18.45 35.62
CA ALA A 142 -7.39 -17.95 34.25
C ALA A 142 -8.76 -18.09 33.58
N GLN A 143 -9.18 -17.05 32.86
CA GLN A 143 -10.43 -17.03 32.13
C GLN A 143 -10.13 -16.90 30.63
N VAL A 144 -10.57 -17.89 29.86
CA VAL A 144 -10.49 -17.89 28.39
C VAL A 144 -11.92 -17.85 27.83
N ASN A 145 -12.32 -16.71 27.29
CA ASN A 145 -13.60 -16.49 26.64
C ASN A 145 -13.46 -16.68 25.13
N GLY A 146 -13.40 -17.92 24.68
CA GLY A 146 -13.25 -18.32 23.29
C GLY A 146 -12.83 -19.78 23.18
N ALA A 147 -12.70 -20.30 21.96
CA ALA A 147 -12.14 -21.64 21.78
C ALA A 147 -10.63 -21.63 22.04
N ILE A 148 -10.12 -22.73 22.60
CA ILE A 148 -8.69 -23.07 22.61
C ILE A 148 -8.54 -24.18 21.60
N ASP A 149 -7.69 -23.97 20.60
CA ASP A 149 -7.41 -24.92 19.54
C ASP A 149 -5.97 -25.43 19.68
N GLU A 150 -5.85 -26.66 20.12
CA GLU A 150 -4.59 -27.40 20.18
C GLU A 150 -4.48 -28.17 18.87
N GLU A 151 -4.09 -27.47 17.81
CA GLU A 151 -3.84 -28.14 16.54
C GLU A 151 -2.57 -28.97 16.70
N ASN A 152 -2.72 -30.30 16.77
CA ASN A 152 -1.62 -31.25 16.60
C ASN A 152 -1.00 -31.21 15.18
N GLY A 153 -1.32 -30.17 14.39
CA GLY A 153 -0.81 -29.87 13.07
C GLY A 153 -0.06 -28.55 13.06
N VAL A 154 0.86 -28.40 12.11
CA VAL A 154 1.58 -27.13 11.91
C VAL A 154 0.61 -26.14 11.26
N PHE A 155 0.02 -25.25 12.05
CA PHE A 155 -0.63 -24.06 11.49
C PHE A 155 0.47 -23.13 10.97
N ASN A 156 0.28 -22.59 9.76
CA ASN A 156 1.35 -21.86 9.07
C ASN A 156 1.10 -20.35 9.12
N PHE A 157 2.16 -19.57 9.36
CA PHE A 157 2.08 -18.11 9.44
C PHE A 157 1.52 -17.51 8.14
N GLU A 158 1.99 -18.02 7.01
CA GLU A 158 1.57 -17.61 5.67
C GLU A 158 0.10 -17.92 5.40
N ASP A 159 -0.45 -18.97 5.98
CA ASP A 159 -1.86 -19.34 5.78
C ASP A 159 -2.77 -18.38 6.55
N VAL A 160 -2.37 -17.97 7.77
CA VAL A 160 -3.13 -17.02 8.58
C VAL A 160 -3.03 -15.60 8.01
N PHE A 161 -1.81 -15.10 7.78
CA PHE A 161 -1.59 -13.69 7.41
C PHE A 161 -1.45 -13.45 5.90
N GLY A 162 -1.29 -14.49 5.09
CA GLY A 162 -1.19 -14.36 3.65
C GLY A 162 0.13 -13.79 3.12
N ILE A 163 1.08 -13.59 4.02
CA ILE A 163 2.42 -13.06 3.75
C ILE A 163 3.44 -13.88 4.53
N SER A 164 4.69 -13.92 4.07
CA SER A 164 5.74 -14.62 4.83
C SER A 164 6.14 -13.85 6.07
N LYS A 165 6.76 -14.57 7.02
CA LYS A 165 7.35 -13.99 8.24
C LYS A 165 8.33 -12.86 7.93
N GLU A 166 9.26 -13.08 7.00
CA GLU A 166 10.26 -12.07 6.58
C GLU A 166 9.59 -10.83 5.97
N ALA A 167 8.46 -11.03 5.28
CA ALA A 167 7.70 -9.98 4.66
C ALA A 167 6.92 -9.15 5.71
N MET A 168 6.41 -9.80 6.75
CA MET A 168 5.81 -9.15 7.93
C MET A 168 6.88 -8.37 8.71
N GLU A 169 8.04 -8.97 8.97
CA GLU A 169 9.18 -8.35 9.65
C GLU A 169 9.64 -7.10 8.89
N SER A 170 9.94 -7.23 7.59
CA SER A 170 10.41 -6.12 6.76
C SER A 170 9.39 -4.99 6.64
N GLY A 171 8.10 -5.30 6.82
CA GLY A 171 7.01 -4.34 6.73
C GLY A 171 6.49 -3.84 8.08
N ALA A 172 7.06 -4.31 9.19
CA ALA A 172 6.62 -3.96 10.52
C ALA A 172 6.76 -2.45 10.77
N THR A 173 5.78 -1.87 11.48
CA THR A 173 5.82 -0.47 11.91
C THR A 173 6.89 -0.25 12.97
N HIS A 174 7.03 -1.22 13.88
CA HIS A 174 8.03 -1.23 14.92
C HIS A 174 8.83 -2.53 14.88
N HIS A 175 10.16 -2.42 14.91
CA HIS A 175 11.05 -3.57 14.95
C HIS A 175 12.02 -3.43 16.13
N TYR A 176 12.03 -4.42 17.01
CA TYR A 176 12.87 -4.45 18.21
C TYR A 176 13.76 -5.69 18.22
N THR A 177 15.02 -5.52 18.62
CA THR A 177 15.95 -6.65 18.81
C THR A 177 16.41 -6.67 20.26
N ASP A 178 16.20 -7.80 20.95
CA ASP A 178 16.49 -8.00 22.37
C ASP A 178 16.04 -6.82 23.27
N PRO A 179 14.79 -6.36 23.17
CA PRO A 179 14.36 -5.18 23.90
C PRO A 179 14.30 -5.42 25.41
N ALA A 180 14.33 -4.33 26.17
CA ALA A 180 13.99 -4.37 27.59
C ALA A 180 12.50 -4.75 27.80
N ASN A 181 12.14 -5.09 29.04
CA ASN A 181 10.76 -5.40 29.40
C ASN A 181 9.83 -4.21 29.09
N ASN A 182 8.55 -4.51 28.81
CA ASN A 182 7.47 -3.53 28.59
C ASN A 182 7.74 -2.57 27.41
N ILE A 183 8.05 -3.14 26.24
CA ILE A 183 8.28 -2.34 25.02
C ILE A 183 7.12 -1.39 24.74
N THR A 184 7.44 -0.19 24.28
CA THR A 184 6.46 0.80 23.86
C THR A 184 7.08 1.70 22.80
N PRO A 185 6.35 2.06 21.73
CA PRO A 185 4.96 1.68 21.45
C PRO A 185 4.81 0.23 20.95
N VAL A 186 3.60 -0.32 21.14
CA VAL A 186 3.11 -1.55 20.47
C VAL A 186 1.77 -1.21 19.82
N ASP A 187 1.84 -0.83 18.57
CA ASP A 187 0.70 -0.54 17.71
C ASP A 187 0.96 -1.04 16.27
N HIS A 188 -0.08 -1.07 15.43
CA HIS A 188 -0.05 -1.54 14.05
C HIS A 188 0.55 -2.94 13.91
N THR A 189 1.73 -3.08 13.29
CA THR A 189 2.50 -4.32 13.24
C THR A 189 3.81 -4.11 13.97
N THR A 190 4.02 -4.85 15.05
CA THR A 190 5.24 -4.81 15.86
C THR A 190 5.93 -6.17 15.80
N TRP A 191 7.20 -6.17 15.38
CA TRP A 191 8.05 -7.36 15.33
C TRP A 191 9.15 -7.28 16.40
N VAL A 192 9.38 -8.38 17.11
CA VAL A 192 10.39 -8.48 18.17
C VAL A 192 11.26 -9.71 17.95
N ASP A 193 12.56 -9.51 17.77
CA ASP A 193 13.55 -10.59 17.72
C ASP A 193 14.20 -10.80 19.09
N ILE A 194 14.19 -12.05 19.57
CA ILE A 194 14.86 -12.44 20.80
C ILE A 194 16.05 -13.34 20.46
N ASN A 195 17.22 -12.73 20.35
CA ASN A 195 18.47 -13.39 19.94
C ASN A 195 19.35 -13.77 21.13
N SER A 196 19.42 -12.90 22.14
CA SER A 196 20.31 -13.06 23.30
C SER A 196 19.58 -13.14 24.64
N LEU A 197 18.33 -12.68 24.70
CA LEU A 197 17.49 -12.84 25.88
C LEU A 197 16.87 -14.23 25.94
N THR A 198 16.53 -14.69 27.14
CA THR A 198 15.79 -15.95 27.32
C THR A 198 14.32 -15.80 26.94
N GLU A 199 13.71 -14.67 27.29
CA GLU A 199 12.31 -14.33 27.02
C GLU A 199 12.10 -12.81 27.06
N MET A 200 11.16 -12.32 26.26
CA MET A 200 10.60 -10.98 26.38
C MET A 200 9.58 -10.94 27.53
N LYS A 201 9.50 -9.83 28.27
CA LYS A 201 8.54 -9.69 29.37
C LYS A 201 7.64 -8.46 29.25
N ILE A 202 6.34 -8.67 29.47
CA ILE A 202 5.35 -7.60 29.65
C ILE A 202 4.77 -7.75 31.06
N THR A 203 5.25 -6.96 32.01
CA THR A 203 4.95 -7.08 33.44
C THR A 203 4.14 -5.92 34.02
N GLU A 204 4.15 -4.77 33.37
CA GLU A 204 3.49 -3.56 33.88
C GLU A 204 1.98 -3.60 33.68
N THR A 205 1.19 -3.40 34.73
CA THR A 205 -0.28 -3.38 34.66
C THR A 205 -0.82 -2.21 33.84
N GLY A 206 -0.04 -1.13 33.69
CA GLY A 206 -0.39 0.03 32.87
C GLY A 206 0.06 -0.06 31.42
N TRP A 207 0.74 -1.16 31.04
CA TRP A 207 1.16 -1.37 29.67
C TRP A 207 -0.07 -1.60 28.79
N SER A 208 -0.10 -0.97 27.62
CA SER A 208 -1.15 -1.22 26.63
C SER A 208 -0.59 -1.32 25.22
N GLY A 209 -1.16 -2.21 24.41
CA GLY A 209 -0.80 -2.36 23.00
C GLY A 209 -2.02 -2.71 22.14
N THR A 210 -1.90 -2.44 20.84
CA THR A 210 -2.94 -2.76 19.84
C THR A 210 -2.33 -3.31 18.55
N GLY A 211 -3.10 -4.01 17.73
CA GLY A 211 -2.67 -4.48 16.41
C GLY A 211 -2.06 -5.89 16.41
N ILE A 212 -0.98 -6.10 15.66
CA ILE A 212 -0.27 -7.38 15.52
C ILE A 212 1.06 -7.28 16.26
N LEU A 213 1.27 -8.15 17.25
CA LEU A 213 2.54 -8.32 17.93
C LEU A 213 3.13 -9.69 17.56
N VAL A 214 4.22 -9.70 16.80
CA VAL A 214 4.98 -10.92 16.49
C VAL A 214 6.25 -10.94 17.33
N VAL A 215 6.47 -12.04 18.06
CA VAL A 215 7.66 -12.27 18.87
C VAL A 215 8.37 -13.51 18.36
N ASP A 216 9.54 -13.32 17.74
CA ASP A 216 10.45 -14.39 17.37
C ASP A 216 11.29 -14.79 18.59
N GLY A 217 10.74 -15.72 19.38
CA GLY A 217 11.29 -16.19 20.64
C GLY A 217 10.23 -16.37 21.74
N ASN A 218 10.69 -16.51 22.99
CA ASN A 218 9.79 -16.75 24.13
C ASN A 218 9.18 -15.45 24.65
N LEU A 219 7.89 -15.50 25.03
CA LEU A 219 7.13 -14.38 25.58
C LEU A 219 6.54 -14.69 26.95
N ASN A 220 6.72 -13.78 27.91
CA ASN A 220 6.15 -13.87 29.25
C ASN A 220 5.33 -12.61 29.60
N ILE A 221 4.00 -12.76 29.67
CA ILE A 221 3.05 -11.68 29.96
C ILE A 221 2.52 -11.87 31.38
N THR A 222 2.77 -10.91 32.27
CA THR A 222 2.27 -10.93 33.65
C THR A 222 1.28 -9.81 33.97
N GLY A 223 1.14 -8.82 33.07
CA GLY A 223 0.26 -7.67 33.22
C GLY A 223 0.03 -6.94 31.90
N GLY A 224 -0.76 -5.87 31.95
CA GLY A 224 -1.06 -5.01 30.80
C GLY A 224 -2.34 -5.40 30.06
N HIS A 225 -2.65 -4.63 29.01
CA HIS A 225 -3.82 -4.82 28.15
C HIS A 225 -3.39 -4.86 26.69
N PHE A 226 -3.76 -5.91 25.95
CA PHE A 226 -3.51 -5.99 24.51
C PHE A 226 -4.81 -6.18 23.75
N SER A 227 -4.99 -5.47 22.64
CA SER A 227 -6.13 -5.66 21.74
C SER A 227 -5.68 -5.93 20.30
N GLY A 228 -5.89 -7.15 19.81
CA GLY A 228 -5.48 -7.57 18.46
C GLY A 228 -4.93 -9.00 18.39
N ILE A 229 -3.89 -9.22 17.60
CA ILE A 229 -3.29 -10.54 17.39
C ILE A 229 -1.89 -10.61 18.01
N ILE A 230 -1.63 -11.61 18.84
CA ILE A 230 -0.29 -11.93 19.34
C ILE A 230 0.17 -13.22 18.64
N TRP A 231 1.34 -13.19 18.01
CA TRP A 231 1.99 -14.37 17.43
C TRP A 231 3.34 -14.60 18.12
N VAL A 232 3.54 -15.78 18.68
CA VAL A 232 4.77 -16.15 19.39
C VAL A 232 5.43 -17.33 18.67
N ILE A 233 6.66 -17.14 18.20
CA ILE A 233 7.49 -18.19 17.60
C ILE A 233 8.42 -18.71 18.71
N GLY A 234 7.86 -19.53 19.60
CA GLY A 234 8.49 -19.97 20.83
C GLY A 234 7.46 -20.28 21.91
N THR A 235 7.88 -20.27 23.17
CA THR A 235 6.99 -20.58 24.29
C THR A 235 6.28 -19.33 24.81
N LEU A 236 4.99 -19.46 25.12
CA LEU A 236 4.18 -18.41 25.72
C LEU A 236 3.87 -18.73 27.18
N ARG A 237 4.15 -17.78 28.06
CA ARG A 237 3.73 -17.81 29.46
C ARG A 237 2.87 -16.61 29.76
N VAL A 238 1.63 -16.87 30.18
CA VAL A 238 0.73 -15.83 30.64
C VAL A 238 0.45 -16.07 32.12
N SER A 239 0.83 -15.13 32.96
CA SER A 239 0.64 -15.20 34.41
C SER A 239 0.05 -13.90 34.96
N GLY A 240 -0.23 -13.79 36.25
CA GLY A 240 -0.69 -12.53 36.85
C GLY A 240 -2.11 -12.14 36.43
N ASN A 241 -2.32 -10.88 36.01
CA ASN A 241 -3.65 -10.35 35.64
C ASN A 241 -3.65 -9.53 34.32
N PRO A 242 -3.06 -10.00 33.21
CA PRO A 242 -3.18 -9.34 31.93
C PRO A 242 -4.59 -9.50 31.35
N VAL A 243 -4.97 -8.57 30.49
CA VAL A 243 -6.18 -8.63 29.68
C VAL A 243 -5.77 -8.69 28.21
N ILE A 244 -6.26 -9.66 27.46
CA ILE A 244 -5.99 -9.81 26.04
C ILE A 244 -7.33 -9.95 25.31
N ASP A 245 -7.64 -9.00 24.45
CA ASP A 245 -8.85 -8.99 23.62
C ASP A 245 -8.47 -9.21 22.15
N GLY A 246 -8.70 -10.42 21.64
CA GLY A 246 -8.35 -10.80 20.27
C GLY A 246 -7.89 -12.26 20.17
N ALA A 247 -6.82 -12.53 19.45
CA ALA A 247 -6.34 -13.90 19.20
C ALA A 247 -4.86 -14.07 19.52
N ILE A 248 -4.50 -15.24 20.04
CA ILE A 248 -3.12 -15.61 20.35
C ILE A 248 -2.76 -16.85 19.53
N PHE A 249 -1.62 -16.79 18.86
CA PHE A 249 -1.01 -17.88 18.12
C PHE A 249 0.34 -18.21 18.73
N VAL A 250 0.59 -19.49 19.01
CA VAL A 250 1.83 -19.96 19.61
C VAL A 250 2.39 -21.11 18.77
N GLU A 251 3.47 -20.80 18.05
CA GLU A 251 4.19 -21.74 17.21
C GLU A 251 5.47 -22.15 17.94
N SER A 252 5.52 -23.38 18.45
CA SER A 252 6.68 -23.91 19.13
C SER A 252 6.87 -25.41 18.85
N GLY A 253 8.10 -25.86 19.04
CA GLY A 253 8.48 -27.27 18.91
C GLY A 253 8.54 -28.01 20.25
N ALA A 254 8.06 -27.40 21.34
CA ALA A 254 8.07 -28.01 22.67
C ALA A 254 6.80 -28.86 22.89
N GLU A 255 6.82 -29.77 23.88
CA GLU A 255 5.63 -30.56 24.23
C GLU A 255 4.55 -29.68 24.89
N VAL A 256 4.97 -28.67 25.67
CA VAL A 256 4.07 -27.69 26.30
C VAL A 256 4.49 -26.30 25.87
N ASP A 257 3.66 -25.70 25.03
CA ASP A 257 3.97 -24.44 24.35
C ASP A 257 3.39 -23.24 25.10
N THR A 258 2.23 -23.42 25.73
CA THR A 258 1.50 -22.34 26.39
C THR A 258 1.16 -22.69 27.82
N THR A 259 1.54 -21.82 28.77
CA THR A 259 1.12 -21.96 30.17
C THR A 259 0.37 -20.72 30.64
N LEU A 260 -0.85 -20.92 31.13
CA LEU A 260 -1.72 -19.91 31.71
C LEU A 260 -1.79 -20.13 33.23
N THR A 261 -1.38 -19.15 34.03
CA THR A 261 -1.42 -19.22 35.49
C THR A 261 -1.93 -17.91 36.11
N GLY A 262 -2.38 -17.90 37.37
CA GLY A 262 -2.92 -16.69 37.99
C GLY A 262 -4.36 -16.41 37.58
N ASN A 263 -4.69 -15.16 37.22
CA ASN A 263 -6.02 -14.74 36.76
C ASN A 263 -5.99 -13.89 35.47
N PRO A 264 -5.30 -14.33 34.39
CA PRO A 264 -5.39 -13.65 33.10
C PRO A 264 -6.80 -13.74 32.51
N ILE A 265 -7.19 -12.72 31.75
CA ILE A 265 -8.43 -12.70 30.97
C ILE A 265 -8.05 -12.66 29.50
N ILE A 266 -8.40 -13.70 28.76
CA ILE A 266 -8.22 -13.77 27.31
C ILE A 266 -9.60 -13.90 26.70
N SER A 267 -10.01 -12.91 25.92
CA SER A 267 -11.32 -12.91 25.26
C SER A 267 -11.12 -12.81 23.77
N PHE A 268 -11.70 -13.75 23.02
CA PHE A 268 -11.73 -13.64 21.57
C PHE A 268 -12.62 -12.45 21.16
N ASP A 269 -12.03 -11.49 20.44
CA ASP A 269 -12.73 -10.34 19.86
C ASP A 269 -12.49 -10.29 18.35
N SER A 270 -13.52 -10.64 17.58
CA SER A 270 -13.44 -10.66 16.12
C SER A 270 -13.26 -9.28 15.51
N ASN A 271 -13.68 -8.20 16.17
CA ASN A 271 -13.44 -6.84 15.69
C ASN A 271 -11.97 -6.48 15.88
N ALA A 272 -11.39 -6.75 17.05
CA ALA A 272 -9.97 -6.51 17.30
C ALA A 272 -9.07 -7.31 16.34
N VAL A 273 -9.42 -8.57 16.07
CA VAL A 273 -8.74 -9.39 15.05
C VAL A 273 -8.90 -8.75 13.67
N SER A 274 -10.12 -8.43 13.24
CA SER A 274 -10.37 -7.81 11.93
C SER A 274 -9.63 -6.47 11.75
N ASP A 275 -9.56 -5.66 12.80
CA ASP A 275 -8.83 -4.40 12.80
C ASP A 275 -7.32 -4.66 12.68
N ALA A 276 -6.79 -5.69 13.38
CA ALA A 276 -5.39 -6.08 13.27
C ALA A 276 -4.99 -6.49 11.84
N PHE A 277 -5.86 -7.20 11.10
CA PHE A 277 -5.61 -7.54 9.68
C PHE A 277 -5.44 -6.31 8.79
N SER A 278 -5.99 -5.16 9.17
CA SER A 278 -5.79 -3.91 8.42
C SER A 278 -4.36 -3.36 8.52
N PHE A 279 -3.57 -3.84 9.48
CA PHE A 279 -2.17 -3.45 9.70
C PHE A 279 -1.16 -4.38 9.04
N ILE A 280 -1.60 -5.48 8.43
CA ILE A 280 -0.69 -6.41 7.74
C ILE A 280 0.08 -5.65 6.65
N PRO A 281 1.42 -5.68 6.68
CA PRO A 281 2.22 -5.05 5.65
C PRO A 281 1.93 -5.69 4.31
N SER A 282 1.49 -4.87 3.38
CA SER A 282 1.20 -5.33 2.04
C SER A 282 2.48 -5.67 1.28
N THR A 283 2.73 -6.94 1.05
CA THR A 283 3.90 -7.38 0.26
C THR A 283 3.53 -7.77 -1.16
N SER A 284 2.23 -7.91 -1.45
CA SER A 284 1.72 -8.06 -2.80
C SER A 284 1.83 -6.73 -3.55
N THR A 285 2.58 -6.74 -4.65
CA THR A 285 2.61 -5.63 -5.60
C THR A 285 1.19 -5.36 -6.08
N PRO A 286 0.63 -4.15 -5.86
CA PRO A 286 -0.68 -3.82 -6.38
C PRO A 286 -0.69 -4.02 -7.90
N HIS A 287 -1.76 -4.57 -8.43
CA HIS A 287 -1.94 -4.71 -9.87
C HIS A 287 -3.15 -3.92 -10.34
N ILE A 288 -3.10 -3.43 -11.56
CA ILE A 288 -4.19 -2.65 -12.16
C ILE A 288 -5.29 -3.63 -12.57
N ILE A 289 -6.51 -3.46 -12.02
CA ILE A 289 -7.69 -4.24 -12.41
C ILE A 289 -8.58 -3.50 -13.41
N SER A 290 -8.49 -2.17 -13.43
CA SER A 290 -9.21 -1.34 -14.38
C SER A 290 -8.43 -0.07 -14.68
N TRP A 291 -8.47 0.38 -15.92
CA TRP A 291 -7.80 1.57 -16.40
C TRP A 291 -8.74 2.33 -17.33
N LYS A 292 -8.82 3.66 -17.18
CA LYS A 292 -9.63 4.53 -18.02
C LYS A 292 -8.96 5.90 -18.19
N GLU A 293 -8.94 6.40 -19.42
CA GLU A 293 -8.66 7.82 -19.73
C GLU A 293 -9.96 8.64 -19.57
N ASP A 294 -9.85 9.80 -18.91
CA ASP A 294 -10.97 10.74 -18.66
C ASP A 294 -11.00 11.94 -19.61
#